data_AF-A0A7W7I299-F1
#
_entry.id   AF-A0A7W7I299-F1
#
_cell.length_a   1.000
_cell.length_b   1.000
_cell.length_c   1.000
_cell.angle_alpha   90.00
_cell.angle_beta   90.00
_cell.angle_gamma   90.00
#
_symmetry.space_group_name_H-M   'P 1'
#
loop_
_entity.id
_entity.type
_entity.pdbx_description
1 polymer ?
#
loop_
_entity_poly.entity_id
_entity_poly.type
_entity_poly.pdbx_seq_one_letter_code
_entity_poly.pdbx_strand_id
1 'polypeptide(L)'
;MGQAGLTDDTAPVYPGVLKELVPAAWHHVEQYANNPIEADHGQLKRRLRPMRGLKSDRTAQVVIAGHAFLQNLRRGHYELAVEVTPAERVAAAFTELARAI
;
A
#
# COMPACT_ATOMS: atom_id res chain seq x y z
N MET A 1 14.90 -12.13 14.64
CA MET A 1 15.01 -11.00 13.69
C MET A 1 14.46 -11.50 12.36
N GLY A 2 13.30 -10.99 11.93
CA GLY A 2 12.75 -11.36 10.62
C GLY A 2 13.65 -10.79 9.53
N GLN A 3 14.07 -11.62 8.58
CA GLN A 3 14.83 -11.15 7.42
C GLN A 3 13.92 -10.25 6.58
N ALA A 4 14.41 -9.07 6.18
CA ALA A 4 13.67 -8.17 5.30
C ALA A 4 13.67 -8.75 3.88
N GLY A 5 12.49 -9.10 3.36
CA GLY A 5 12.31 -9.50 1.98
C GLY A 5 12.23 -8.27 1.06
N LEU A 6 12.90 -8.34 -0.10
CA LEU A 6 12.81 -7.32 -1.14
C LEU A 6 12.16 -7.93 -2.39
N THR A 7 11.17 -7.23 -2.93
CA THR A 7 10.57 -7.51 -4.24
C THR A 7 10.85 -6.33 -5.16
N ASP A 8 11.47 -6.58 -6.29
CA ASP A 8 11.78 -5.58 -7.31
C ASP A 8 11.23 -6.00 -8.69
N ASP A 9 11.20 -5.07 -9.64
CA ASP A 9 10.69 -5.30 -11.00
C ASP A 9 11.69 -6.06 -11.91
N THR A 10 12.77 -6.60 -11.33
CA THR A 10 13.85 -7.33 -11.99
C THR A 10 14.64 -6.52 -13.01
N ALA A 11 14.65 -5.18 -12.91
CA ALA A 11 15.47 -4.36 -13.79
C ALA A 11 16.95 -4.82 -13.75
N PRO A 12 17.64 -4.89 -14.91
CA PRO A 12 19.00 -5.43 -15.00
C PRO A 12 20.06 -4.76 -14.10
N VAL A 13 19.79 -3.54 -13.63
CA VAL A 13 20.67 -2.76 -12.76
C VAL A 13 20.60 -3.23 -11.30
N TYR A 14 19.45 -3.75 -10.85
CA TYR A 14 19.22 -4.01 -9.44
C TYR A 14 20.07 -5.13 -8.84
N PRO A 15 20.34 -6.28 -9.49
CA PRO A 15 21.12 -7.34 -8.87
C PRO A 15 22.49 -6.90 -8.34
N GLY A 16 23.19 -6.01 -9.07
CA GLY A 16 24.47 -5.46 -8.63
C GLY A 16 24.35 -4.51 -7.45
N VAL A 17 23.43 -3.56 -7.53
CA VAL A 17 23.19 -2.55 -6.49
C VAL A 17 22.70 -3.19 -5.19
N LEU A 18 21.81 -4.17 -5.30
CA LEU A 18 21.23 -4.85 -4.14
C LEU A 18 22.23 -5.71 -3.39
N LYS A 19 23.13 -6.38 -4.12
CA LYS A 19 24.25 -7.12 -3.52
C LYS A 19 25.19 -6.20 -2.73
N GLU A 20 25.34 -4.94 -3.14
CA GLU A 20 26.19 -3.96 -2.45
C GLU A 20 25.48 -3.33 -1.24
N LEU A 21 24.24 -2.88 -1.42
CA LEU A 21 23.56 -2.06 -0.42
C LEU A 21 22.81 -2.87 0.65
N VAL A 22 22.27 -4.03 0.27
CA VAL A 22 21.44 -4.86 1.16
C VAL A 22 21.72 -6.35 0.97
N PRO A 23 22.98 -6.80 1.18
CA PRO A 23 23.38 -8.19 0.94
C PRO A 23 22.65 -9.22 1.82
N ALA A 24 22.03 -8.78 2.92
CA ALA A 24 21.26 -9.62 3.83
C ALA A 24 19.76 -9.70 3.48
N ALA A 25 19.29 -8.97 2.47
CA ALA A 25 17.89 -9.02 2.05
C ALA A 25 17.64 -10.29 1.22
N TRP A 26 16.52 -10.96 1.48
CA TRP A 26 16.10 -12.05 0.62
C TRP A 26 15.38 -11.47 -0.60
N HIS A 27 15.97 -11.68 -1.78
CA HIS A 27 15.41 -11.20 -3.04
C HIS A 27 14.36 -12.18 -3.55
N HIS A 28 13.08 -11.79 -3.48
CA HIS A 28 11.97 -12.53 -4.05
C HIS A 28 11.75 -12.06 -5.49
N VAL A 29 12.26 -12.83 -6.46
CA VAL A 29 12.08 -12.59 -7.91
C VAL A 29 10.97 -13.46 -8.50
N GLU A 30 10.02 -13.89 -7.67
CA GLU A 30 8.86 -14.64 -8.15
C GLU A 30 8.07 -13.79 -9.16
N GLN A 31 7.79 -14.39 -10.31
CA GLN A 31 6.96 -13.76 -11.33
C GLN A 31 5.65 -13.31 -10.68
N TYR A 32 5.29 -12.03 -10.86
CA TYR A 32 4.08 -11.39 -10.31
C TYR A 32 4.07 -11.09 -8.81
N ALA A 33 5.17 -11.29 -8.08
CA ALA A 33 5.23 -10.96 -6.65
C ALA A 33 4.95 -9.47 -6.36
N ASN A 34 5.25 -8.57 -7.29
CA ASN A 34 4.97 -7.14 -7.18
C ASN A 34 3.55 -6.73 -7.62
N ASN A 35 2.74 -7.65 -8.19
CA ASN A 35 1.41 -7.32 -8.70
C ASN A 35 0.49 -6.63 -7.68
N PRO A 36 0.42 -7.05 -6.39
CA PRO A 36 -0.42 -6.37 -5.41
C PRO A 36 0.00 -4.92 -5.19
N ILE A 37 1.32 -4.66 -5.13
CA ILE A 37 1.88 -3.32 -4.94
C ILE A 37 1.60 -2.45 -6.17
N GLU A 38 1.80 -2.99 -7.37
CA GLU A 38 1.53 -2.27 -8.62
C GLU A 38 0.04 -2.00 -8.83
N ALA A 39 -0.84 -2.92 -8.41
CA ALA A 39 -2.27 -2.70 -8.43
C ALA A 39 -2.66 -1.52 -7.52
N ASP A 40 -2.14 -1.47 -6.30
CA ASP A 40 -2.41 -0.39 -5.34
C ASP A 40 -1.89 0.95 -5.85
N HIS A 41 -0.68 0.94 -6.41
CA HIS A 41 -0.08 2.10 -7.05
C HIS A 41 -0.89 2.59 -8.24
N GLY A 42 -1.39 1.69 -9.08
CA GLY A 42 -2.27 2.02 -10.21
C GLY A 42 -3.59 2.66 -9.77
N GLN A 43 -4.19 2.18 -8.69
CA GLN A 43 -5.41 2.78 -8.10
C GLN A 43 -5.16 4.20 -7.58
N LEU A 44 -4.04 4.41 -6.88
CA LEU A 44 -3.62 5.71 -6.39
C LEU A 44 -3.36 6.68 -7.56
N LYS A 45 -2.58 6.26 -8.55
CA LYS A 45 -2.33 7.04 -9.78
C LYS A 45 -3.62 7.45 -10.46
N ARG A 46 -4.58 6.53 -10.60
CA ARG A 46 -5.88 6.82 -11.22
C ARG A 46 -6.66 7.88 -10.45
N ARG A 47 -6.61 7.87 -9.12
CA ARG A 47 -7.25 8.87 -8.26
C ARG A 47 -6.56 10.24 -8.32
N LEU A 48 -5.24 10.25 -8.42
CA LEU A 48 -4.45 11.48 -8.47
C LEU A 48 -4.40 12.12 -9.87
N ARG A 49 -4.55 11.33 -10.94
CA ARG A 49 -4.47 11.81 -12.34
C ARG A 49 -5.35 13.02 -12.68
N PRO A 50 -6.62 13.13 -12.22
CA PRO A 50 -7.43 14.33 -12.48
C PRO A 50 -6.99 15.57 -11.66
N MET A 51 -6.08 15.43 -10.70
CA MET A 51 -5.58 16.53 -9.88
C MET A 51 -4.35 17.17 -10.52
N ARG A 52 -4.07 18.46 -10.22
CA ARG A 52 -2.85 19.17 -10.69
C ARG A 52 -1.58 18.77 -9.93
N GLY A 53 -1.50 17.52 -9.46
CA GLY A 53 -0.47 17.03 -8.54
C GLY A 53 -0.66 17.55 -7.10
N LEU A 54 -0.02 16.85 -6.16
CA LEU A 54 0.03 17.22 -4.75
C LEU A 54 1.00 18.39 -4.57
N LYS A 55 0.61 19.40 -3.79
CA LYS A 55 1.34 20.69 -3.70
C LYS A 55 2.32 20.81 -2.53
N SER A 56 2.33 19.83 -1.64
CA SER A 56 3.23 19.76 -0.51
C SER A 56 3.34 18.32 0.00
N ASP A 57 4.44 18.02 0.68
CA ASP A 57 4.67 16.70 1.30
C ASP A 57 3.61 16.40 2.36
N ARG A 58 3.18 17.42 3.12
CA ARG A 58 2.09 17.28 4.09
C ARG A 58 0.80 16.81 3.42
N THR A 59 0.41 17.43 2.31
CA THR A 59 -0.80 17.02 1.58
C THR A 59 -0.61 15.64 0.94
N ALA A 60 0.59 15.35 0.43
CA ALA A 60 0.90 14.04 -0.10
C ALA A 60 0.75 12.95 0.95
N GLN A 61 1.32 13.16 2.15
CA GLN A 61 1.24 12.22 3.26
C GLN A 61 -0.21 11.94 3.65
N VAL A 62 -1.04 12.98 3.83
CA VAL A 62 -2.46 12.82 4.19
C VAL A 62 -3.23 12.05 3.11
N VAL A 63 -3.04 12.40 1.84
CA VAL A 63 -3.78 11.77 0.73
C VAL A 63 -3.35 10.32 0.52
N ILE A 64 -2.04 10.04 0.56
CA ILE A 64 -1.50 8.69 0.38
C ILE A 64 -1.92 7.81 1.56
N ALA A 65 -1.78 8.28 2.80
CA ALA A 65 -2.19 7.53 3.99
C ALA A 65 -3.70 7.24 3.99
N GLY A 66 -4.54 8.23 3.69
CA GLY A 66 -5.98 8.04 3.59
C GLY A 66 -6.38 7.06 2.47
N HIS A 67 -5.67 7.08 1.35
CA HIS A 67 -5.89 6.12 0.27
C HIS A 67 -5.54 4.69 0.69
N ALA A 68 -4.37 4.49 1.29
CA ALA A 68 -3.94 3.20 1.81
C ALA A 68 -4.90 2.67 2.88
N PHE A 69 -5.32 3.54 3.81
CA PHE A 69 -6.31 3.20 4.85
C PHE A 69 -7.61 2.66 4.25
N LEU A 70 -8.20 3.36 3.26
CA LEU A 70 -9.43 2.91 2.61
C LEU A 70 -9.26 1.59 1.84
N GLN A 71 -8.09 1.35 1.22
CA GLN A 71 -7.82 0.09 0.54
C GLN A 71 -7.69 -1.07 1.54
N ASN A 72 -6.91 -0.87 2.60
CA ASN A 72 -6.71 -1.85 3.67
C ASN A 72 -8.03 -2.21 4.35
N LEU A 73 -8.89 -1.21 4.59
CA LEU A 73 -10.20 -1.41 5.17
C LEU A 73 -11.11 -2.27 4.27
N ARG A 74 -11.14 -2.00 2.96
CA ARG A 74 -11.90 -2.82 2.00
C ARG A 74 -11.39 -4.26 1.92
N ARG A 75 -10.10 -4.48 2.14
CA ARG A 75 -9.46 -5.81 2.14
C ARG A 75 -9.53 -6.53 3.49
N GLY A 76 -10.09 -5.90 4.53
CA GLY A 76 -10.17 -6.49 5.87
C GLY A 76 -8.81 -6.61 6.55
N HIS A 77 -7.85 -5.72 6.24
CA HIS A 77 -6.55 -5.67 6.92
C HIS A 77 -6.57 -4.93 8.27
N TYR A 78 -7.76 -4.55 8.73
CA TYR A 78 -8.00 -3.98 10.05
C TYR A 78 -9.08 -4.81 10.75
N GLU A 79 -9.04 -4.82 12.08
CA GLU A 79 -10.08 -5.40 12.93
C GLU A 79 -11.38 -4.57 12.94
N LEU A 80 -11.36 -3.38 12.32
CA LEU A 80 -12.53 -2.54 12.12
C LEU A 80 -13.52 -3.21 11.16
N ALA A 81 -14.79 -3.24 11.56
CA ALA A 81 -15.89 -3.72 10.72
C ALA A 81 -15.65 -5.11 10.09
N VAL A 82 -14.94 -6.02 10.79
CA VAL A 82 -14.66 -7.37 10.26
C VAL A 82 -15.91 -8.25 10.13
N GLU A 83 -16.92 -7.97 10.94
CA GLU A 83 -18.19 -8.72 11.02
C GLU A 83 -19.21 -8.36 9.93
N VAL A 84 -18.92 -7.35 9.08
CA VAL A 84 -19.83 -6.93 8.01
C VAL A 84 -19.32 -7.33 6.63
N THR A 85 -20.20 -7.28 5.63
CA THR A 85 -19.83 -7.61 4.26
C THR A 85 -18.80 -6.61 3.71
N PRO A 86 -17.92 -7.01 2.76
CA PRO A 86 -16.94 -6.10 2.16
C PRO A 86 -17.51 -4.79 1.61
N ALA A 87 -18.76 -4.82 1.12
CA ALA A 87 -19.45 -3.63 0.62
C ALA A 87 -19.77 -2.61 1.74
N GLU A 88 -19.97 -3.08 2.96
CA GLU A 88 -20.39 -2.28 4.11
C GLU A 88 -19.23 -1.85 5.01
N ARG A 89 -18.06 -2.52 4.91
CA ARG A 89 -16.88 -2.30 5.77
C ARG A 89 -16.51 -0.83 5.93
N VAL A 90 -16.53 -0.05 4.85
CA VAL A 90 -16.17 1.37 4.91
C VAL A 90 -17.16 2.15 5.78
N ALA A 91 -18.46 2.01 5.54
CA ALA A 91 -19.47 2.73 6.31
C ALA A 91 -19.47 2.31 7.79
N ALA A 92 -19.38 1.00 8.05
CA ALA A 92 -19.34 0.45 9.39
C ALA A 92 -18.11 0.92 10.17
N ALA A 93 -16.92 0.89 9.59
CA ALA A 93 -15.70 1.31 10.27
C ALA A 93 -15.66 2.80 10.56
N PHE A 94 -16.21 3.65 9.68
CA PHE A 94 -16.35 5.07 9.99
C PHE A 94 -17.35 5.31 11.13
N THR A 95 -18.43 4.53 11.20
CA THR A 95 -19.39 4.57 12.31
C THR A 95 -18.74 4.14 13.63
N GLU A 96 -17.91 3.10 13.60
CA GLU A 96 -17.15 2.61 14.74
C GLU A 96 -16.13 3.65 15.22
N LEU A 97 -15.32 4.19 14.30
CA LEU A 97 -14.33 5.22 14.60
C LEU A 97 -14.96 6.47 15.19
N ALA A 98 -16.12 6.91 14.68
CA ALA A 98 -16.82 8.08 15.18
C ALA A 98 -17.30 7.93 16.64
N ARG A 99 -17.39 6.71 17.17
CA ARG A 99 -17.69 6.47 18.60
C ARG A 99 -16.44 6.49 19.48
N ALA A 100 -15.26 6.35 18.88
CA ALA A 100 -13.99 6.22 19.59
C ALA A 100 -13.24 7.56 19.77
N ILE A 101 -13.74 8.64 19.14
CA ILE A 101 -13.20 10.02 19.22
C ILE A 101 -14.23 10.96 19.83
#